data_AF-A0A6A5R2M3-F1
#
_entry.id   AF-A0A6A5R2M3-F1
#
_cell.length_a   1.000
_cell.length_b   1.000
_cell.length_c   1.000
_cell.angle_alpha   90.00
_cell.angle_beta   90.00
_cell.angle_gamma   90.00
#
_symmetry.space_group_name_H-M   'P 1'
#
loop_
_entity.id
_entity.type
_entity.pdbx_description
1 polymer ?
#
loop_
_entity_poly.entity_id
_entity_poly.type
_entity_poly.pdbx_seq_one_letter_code
_entity_poly.pdbx_strand_id
1 'polypeptide(L)'
;MPSHLSHILKPLNVGCFAPLKREYSKEIRVLATDHLGRIDKKAVIATFAKVFEKAFLQENITSSFKATVLVPNNLLVVLSKLDVKLRTPTPPLPGGTQWNPK
;
A
#
# COMPACT_ATOMS: atom_id res chain seq x y z
N MET A 1 1.92 -12.15 -6.29
CA MET A 1 1.15 -11.11 -5.58
C MET A 1 -0.22 -10.98 -6.25
N PRO A 2 -1.34 -10.95 -5.51
CA PRO A 2 -2.66 -10.69 -6.09
C PRO A 2 -2.68 -9.30 -6.74
N SER A 3 -3.16 -9.16 -7.98
CA SER A 3 -3.06 -7.88 -8.71
C SER A 3 -3.78 -6.73 -8.00
N HIS A 4 -4.91 -7.03 -7.35
CA HIS A 4 -5.77 -6.05 -6.65
C HIS A 4 -5.15 -5.45 -5.38
N LEU A 5 -4.16 -6.12 -4.77
CA LEU A 5 -3.53 -5.65 -3.53
C LEU A 5 -2.26 -4.82 -3.76
N SER A 6 -1.84 -4.62 -5.02
CA SER A 6 -0.56 -3.99 -5.37
C SER A 6 -0.41 -2.54 -4.89
N HIS A 7 -1.51 -1.79 -4.73
CA HIS A 7 -1.48 -0.40 -4.28
C HIS A 7 -1.58 -0.26 -2.75
N ILE A 8 -2.15 -1.27 -2.08
CA ILE A 8 -2.35 -1.33 -0.61
C ILE A 8 -1.12 -1.94 0.08
N LEU A 9 -0.52 -2.97 -0.53
CA LEU A 9 0.57 -3.74 0.06
C LEU A 9 1.96 -3.17 -0.22
N LYS A 10 2.08 -2.00 -0.86
CA LYS A 10 3.38 -1.35 -1.06
C LYS A 10 3.59 -0.28 0.00
N PRO A 11 4.36 -0.55 1.09
CA PRO A 11 4.65 0.40 2.16
C PRO A 11 5.16 1.72 1.62
N LEU A 12 6.07 1.63 0.63
CA LEU A 12 6.61 2.80 -0.04
C LEU A 12 5.54 3.63 -0.74
N ASN A 13 4.54 2.98 -1.34
CA ASN A 13 3.47 3.66 -2.06
C ASN A 13 2.51 4.39 -1.11
N VAL A 14 2.19 3.75 0.02
CA VAL A 14 1.27 4.32 1.02
C VAL A 14 1.96 5.38 1.89
N GLY A 15 3.16 5.11 2.39
CA GLY A 15 3.79 5.98 3.38
C GLY A 15 4.81 6.99 2.86
N CYS A 16 5.36 6.83 1.65
CA CYS A 16 6.27 7.81 1.06
C CYS A 16 5.65 8.49 -0.17
N PHE A 17 5.16 7.71 -1.15
CA PHE A 17 4.68 8.28 -2.40
C PHE A 17 3.34 9.03 -2.29
N ALA A 18 2.40 8.58 -1.46
CA ALA A 18 1.15 9.30 -1.28
C ALA A 18 1.36 10.68 -0.60
N PRO A 19 2.11 10.80 0.53
CA PRO A 19 2.47 12.10 1.10
C PRO A 19 3.30 12.97 0.15
N LEU A 20 4.29 12.38 -0.55
CA LEU A 20 5.09 13.08 -1.56
C LEU A 20 4.20 13.73 -2.61
N LYS A 21 3.29 12.95 -3.22
CA LYS A 21 2.40 13.42 -4.29
C LYS A 21 1.50 14.54 -3.80
N ARG A 22 0.95 14.42 -2.60
CA ARG A 22 0.08 15.44 -2.00
C ARG A 22 0.82 16.75 -1.79
N GLU A 23 1.97 16.71 -1.14
CA GLU A 23 2.70 17.94 -0.77
C GLU A 23 3.36 18.58 -1.99
N TYR A 24 3.87 17.79 -2.92
CA TYR A 24 4.39 18.29 -4.19
C TYR A 24 3.29 18.96 -5.02
N SER A 25 2.10 18.35 -5.11
CA SER A 25 0.97 18.96 -5.83
C SER A 25 0.55 20.30 -5.21
N LYS A 26 0.66 20.41 -3.89
CA LYS A 26 0.38 21.66 -3.17
C LYS A 26 1.44 22.73 -3.48
N GLU A 27 2.73 22.42 -3.36
CA GLU A 27 3.80 23.38 -3.64
C GLU A 27 3.81 23.84 -5.10
N ILE A 28 3.54 22.93 -6.06
CA ILE A 28 3.43 23.29 -7.48
C ILE A 28 2.24 24.22 -7.76
N ARG A 29 1.10 24.04 -7.07
CA ARG A 29 -0.04 24.96 -7.20
C ARG A 29 0.28 26.36 -6.67
N VAL A 30 0.99 26.44 -5.54
CA VAL A 30 1.46 27.73 -4.99
C VAL A 30 2.40 28.40 -5.98
N LEU A 31 3.42 27.68 -6.45
CA LEU A 31 4.38 28.19 -7.42
C LEU A 31 3.74 28.63 -8.74
N ALA A 32 2.72 27.91 -9.22
CA ALA A 32 1.95 28.30 -10.39
C ALA A 32 1.17 29.60 -10.15
N THR A 33 0.62 29.79 -8.96
CA THR A 33 -0.15 30.99 -8.59
C THR A 33 0.77 32.20 -8.49
N ASP A 34 1.93 32.05 -7.85
CA ASP A 34 2.91 33.12 -7.63
C ASP A 34 3.61 33.58 -8.92
N HIS A 35 3.62 32.73 -9.95
CA HIS A 35 4.26 33.01 -11.25
C HIS A 35 3.28 33.12 -12.42
N LEU A 36 2.01 33.49 -12.16
CA LEU A 36 0.99 33.72 -13.20
C LEU A 36 0.87 32.53 -14.19
N GLY A 37 1.01 31.31 -13.69
CA GLY A 37 0.93 30.08 -14.47
C GLY A 37 2.23 29.62 -15.13
N ARG A 38 3.33 30.39 -15.05
CA ARG A 38 4.63 30.00 -15.63
C ARG A 38 5.54 29.37 -14.59
N ILE A 39 5.83 28.09 -14.73
CA ILE A 39 6.75 27.38 -13.84
C ILE A 39 8.06 27.07 -14.57
N ASP A 40 9.18 27.55 -14.04
CA ASP A 40 10.51 27.20 -14.56
C ASP A 40 10.83 25.73 -14.21
N LYS A 41 11.44 25.01 -15.17
CA LYS A 41 11.92 23.63 -14.96
C LYS A 41 12.85 23.53 -13.74
N LYS A 42 13.70 24.53 -13.49
CA LYS A 42 14.57 24.56 -12.31
C LYS A 42 13.76 24.62 -11.02
N ALA A 43 12.69 25.42 -11.01
CA ALA A 43 11.81 25.55 -9.86
C ALA A 43 11.01 24.25 -9.63
N VAL A 44 10.60 23.55 -10.69
CA VAL A 44 10.00 22.20 -10.60
C VAL A 44 10.93 21.22 -9.91
N ILE A 45 12.19 21.13 -10.37
CA ILE A 45 13.19 20.20 -9.83
C ILE A 45 13.52 20.54 -8.37
N ALA A 46 13.74 21.82 -8.06
CA ALA A 46 14.03 22.27 -6.70
C ALA A 46 12.86 21.98 -5.74
N THR A 47 11.63 22.22 -6.18
CA THR A 47 10.42 21.91 -5.40
C THR A 47 10.30 20.41 -5.15
N PHE A 48 10.54 19.59 -6.18
CA PHE A 48 10.54 18.14 -6.03
C PHE A 48 11.59 17.66 -5.03
N ALA A 49 12.83 18.13 -5.13
CA ALA A 49 13.91 17.74 -4.21
C ALA A 49 13.56 18.07 -2.75
N LYS A 50 13.08 19.29 -2.48
CA LYS A 50 12.64 19.72 -1.14
C LYS A 50 11.54 18.83 -0.56
N VAL A 51 10.56 18.45 -1.38
CA VAL A 51 9.45 17.59 -0.93
C VAL A 51 9.90 16.13 -0.79
N PHE A 52 10.82 15.68 -1.64
CA PHE A 52 11.40 14.34 -1.58
C PHE A 52 12.14 14.09 -0.27
N GLU A 53 13.00 15.02 0.16
CA GLU A 53 13.72 14.90 1.44
C GLU A 53 12.76 14.74 2.62
N LYS A 54 11.63 15.46 2.62
CA LYS A 54 10.61 15.35 3.68
C LYS A 54 9.85 14.01 3.63
N ALA A 55 9.49 13.56 2.43
CA ALA A 55 8.70 12.34 2.27
C ALA A 55 9.51 11.05 2.52
N PHE A 56 10.81 11.08 2.25
CA PHE A 56 11.73 9.93 2.37
C PHE A 56 12.58 9.96 3.64
N LEU A 57 12.09 10.58 4.70
CA LEU A 57 12.72 10.46 6.01
C LEU A 57 12.71 9.00 6.49
N GLN A 58 13.78 8.59 7.19
CA GLN A 58 13.91 7.23 7.72
C GLN A 58 12.73 6.83 8.62
N GLU A 59 12.19 7.78 9.39
CA GLU A 59 10.99 7.59 10.22
C GLU A 59 9.73 7.31 9.38
N ASN A 60 9.54 8.02 8.26
CA ASN A 60 8.40 7.84 7.36
C ASN A 60 8.48 6.48 6.67
N ILE A 61 9.68 6.08 6.23
CA ILE A 61 9.93 4.75 5.67
C ILE A 61 9.63 3.70 6.74
N THR A 62 10.23 3.78 7.92
CA THR A 62 10.04 2.78 8.99
C THR A 62 8.59 2.68 9.45
N SER A 63 7.90 3.81 9.60
CA SER A 63 6.48 3.87 9.95
C SER A 63 5.61 3.24 8.86
N SER A 64 5.88 3.51 7.58
CA SER A 64 5.14 2.94 6.45
C SER A 64 5.22 1.42 6.39
N PHE A 65 6.41 0.88 6.64
CA PHE A 65 6.70 -0.55 6.68
C PHE A 65 6.02 -1.25 7.87
N LYS A 66 5.93 -0.58 9.02
CA LYS A 66 5.12 -1.04 10.16
C LYS A 66 3.62 -1.02 9.83
N ALA A 67 3.14 0.03 9.16
CA ALA A 67 1.72 0.24 8.86
C ALA A 67 1.17 -0.78 7.85
N THR A 68 1.95 -1.16 6.83
CA THR A 68 1.52 -2.16 5.83
C THR A 68 1.73 -3.60 6.29
N VAL A 69 2.03 -3.83 7.57
CA VAL A 69 2.18 -5.18 8.15
C VAL A 69 3.25 -6.01 7.41
N LEU A 70 4.21 -5.33 6.75
CA LEU A 70 5.32 -5.97 6.05
C LEU A 70 6.58 -6.06 6.91
N VAL A 71 6.58 -5.40 8.07
CA VAL A 71 7.51 -5.70 9.15
C VAL A 71 6.70 -6.26 10.31
N PRO A 72 6.63 -7.60 10.45
CA PRO A 72 6.01 -8.18 11.62
C PRO A 72 7.03 -8.11 12.76
N ASN A 73 7.12 -6.94 13.42
CA ASN A 73 7.80 -6.86 14.72
C ASN A 73 7.04 -7.69 15.78
N ASN A 74 5.78 -8.05 15.49
CA ASN A 74 4.95 -8.89 16.33
C ASN A 74 3.96 -9.70 15.47
N LEU A 75 4.20 -11.00 15.35
CA LEU A 75 3.36 -11.92 14.58
C LEU A 75 1.90 -11.94 15.08
N LEU A 76 1.67 -11.75 16.38
CA LEU A 76 0.33 -11.82 16.98
C LEU A 76 -0.59 -10.69 16.47
N VAL A 77 -0.04 -9.51 16.21
CA VAL A 77 -0.80 -8.39 15.64
C VAL A 77 -1.23 -8.70 14.21
N VAL A 78 -0.36 -9.35 13.44
CA VAL A 78 -0.68 -9.79 12.06
C VAL A 78 -1.77 -10.86 12.08
N LEU A 79 -1.63 -11.85 12.94
CA LEU A 79 -2.59 -12.95 13.10
C LEU A 79 -3.96 -12.44 13.61
N SER A 80 -4.00 -11.45 14.50
CA SER A 80 -5.25 -10.87 15.02
C SER A 80 -6.07 -10.11 13.97
N LYS A 81 -5.43 -9.62 12.89
CA LYS A 81 -6.09 -8.89 11.80
C LYS A 81 -6.49 -9.81 10.65
N LEU A 82 -6.00 -11.05 10.66
CA LEU A 82 -6.35 -12.10 9.71
C LEU A 82 -7.62 -12.80 10.24
N ASP A 83 -8.80 -12.29 9.89
CA ASP A 83 -10.08 -13.00 10.10
C ASP A 83 -10.16 -14.21 9.16
N VAL A 84 -9.34 -15.23 9.44
CA VAL A 84 -9.29 -16.46 8.68
C VAL A 84 -10.41 -17.36 9.18
N LYS A 85 -11.57 -17.28 8.53
CA LYS A 85 -12.54 -18.38 8.59
C LYS A 85 -11.94 -19.59 7.89
N LEU A 86 -11.36 -20.50 8.67
CA LEU A 86 -10.99 -21.84 8.21
C LEU A 86 -12.27 -22.57 7.80
N ARG A 87 -12.61 -22.51 6.51
CA ARG A 87 -13.60 -23.42 5.93
C ARG A 87 -12.89 -24.71 5.55
N THR A 88 -13.19 -25.77 6.29
CA THR A 88 -12.91 -27.13 5.84
C THR A 88 -13.77 -27.38 4.60
N PRO A 89 -13.20 -27.76 3.45
CA PRO A 89 -14.00 -28.23 2.33
C PRO A 89 -14.82 -29.43 2.82
N THR A 90 -16.16 -29.36 2.71
CA THR A 90 -17.02 -30.49 3.04
C THR A 90 -16.56 -31.69 2.21
N PRO A 91 -16.29 -32.86 2.82
CA PRO A 91 -15.92 -34.05 2.05
C PRO A 91 -17.02 -34.36 1.02
N PRO A 92 -16.67 -34.77 -0.21
CA PRO A 92 -17.67 -35.26 -1.14
C PRO A 92 -18.39 -36.45 -0.52
N LEU A 93 -19.73 -36.40 -0.56
CA LEU A 93 -20.60 -37.47 -0.05
C LEU A 93 -20.21 -38.80 -0.73
N PRO A 94 -20.05 -39.91 0.00
CA PRO A 94 -19.77 -41.21 -0.62
C PRO A 94 -20.90 -41.55 -1.58
N GLY A 95 -20.60 -41.63 -2.87
CA GLY A 95 -21.54 -42.06 -3.90
C GLY A 95 -22.07 -43.44 -3.52
N GLY A 96 -23.40 -43.54 -3.36
CA GLY A 96 -24.06 -44.78 -3.01
C GLY A 96 -23.70 -45.85 -4.03
N THR A 97 -23.05 -46.91 -3.57
CA THR A 97 -22.91 -48.16 -4.31
C THR A 97 -24.30 -48.70 -4.57
N GLN A 98 -24.79 -48.54 -5.80
CA GLN A 98 -25.97 -49.25 -6.28
C GLN A 98 -25.61 -50.73 -6.35
N TRP A 99 -25.91 -51.45 -5.27
CA TRP A 99 -25.78 -52.90 -5.20
C TRP A 99 -26.92 -53.52 -6.01
N ASN A 100 -26.61 -54.40 -6.96
CA ASN A 100 -27.60 -55.10 -7.77
C ASN A 100 -27.39 -56.62 -7.57
N PRO A 101 -28.33 -57.34 -6.91
CA PRO A 101 -28.27 -58.79 -6.89
C PRO A 101 -28.67 -59.38 -8.24
N LYS A 102 -28.17 -60.60 -8.46
CA LYS A 102 -28.33 -61.43 -9.64
C LYS A 102 -29.74 -62.01 -9.77
#